data_AF-A0A7J4UZD7-F1
#
_entry.id   AF-A0A7J4UZD7-F1
#
_cell.length_a   1.000
_cell.length_b   1.000
_cell.length_c   1.000
_cell.angle_alpha   90.00
_cell.angle_beta   90.00
_cell.angle_gamma   90.00
#
_symmetry.space_group_name_H-M   'P 1'
#
loop_
_entity.id
_entity.type
_entity.pdbx_description
1 polymer ?
#
loop_
_entity_poly.entity_id
_entity_poly.type
_entity_poly.pdbx_seq_one_letter_code
_entity_poly.pdbx_strand_id
1 'polypeptide(L)'
;MLFILGAGGVHPVSGAVTIPGAVLDGTSPSLVIAEFYPCAANGDEYLVLSNRGSEAVNLFNWSVSDGEGAIRFLGGVLLPGQTLSMSENASSYASVYGMPPDITVVDWMS
;
A
#
# COMPACT_ATOMS: atom_id res chain seq x y z
N MET A 1 -0.95 -8.28 -15.91
CA MET A 1 -0.80 -6.86 -15.58
C MET A 1 0.50 -6.61 -14.85
N LEU A 2 1.11 -5.44 -15.08
CA LEU A 2 2.24 -4.91 -14.32
C LEU A 2 1.71 -3.79 -13.42
N PHE A 3 1.82 -3.94 -12.11
CA PHE A 3 1.48 -2.87 -11.17
C PHE A 3 2.67 -1.94 -11.00
N ILE A 4 2.45 -0.63 -11.13
CA ILE A 4 3.48 0.39 -10.86
C ILE A 4 3.11 1.08 -9.54
N LEU A 5 4.00 0.96 -8.56
CA LEU A 5 3.95 1.76 -7.35
C LEU A 5 4.66 3.10 -7.63
N GLY A 6 3.87 4.16 -7.78
CA GLY A 6 4.39 5.51 -7.99
C GLY A 6 4.49 6.27 -6.68
N ALA A 7 5.70 6.52 -6.19
CA ALA A 7 5.91 7.40 -5.04
C ALA A 7 5.76 8.87 -5.48
N GLY A 8 4.72 9.57 -5.00
CA GLY A 8 4.59 11.01 -5.15
C GLY A 8 5.50 11.75 -4.20
N GLY A 9 6.82 11.69 -4.42
CA GLY A 9 7.83 12.34 -3.58
C GLY A 9 8.04 11.63 -2.24
N VAL A 10 9.15 10.92 -2.11
CA VAL A 10 9.58 10.39 -0.81
C VAL A 10 10.06 11.54 0.07
N HIS A 11 9.29 11.90 1.09
CA HIS A 11 9.85 12.50 2.29
C HIS A 11 9.83 11.43 3.37
N PRO A 12 10.96 10.76 3.66
CA PRO A 12 11.11 10.12 4.96
C PRO A 12 10.86 11.18 6.03
N VAL A 13 10.16 10.82 7.10
CA VAL A 13 10.13 11.64 8.31
C VAL A 13 11.52 11.53 8.93
N SER A 14 12.48 12.26 8.36
CA SER A 14 13.89 12.17 8.69
C SER A 14 14.13 12.83 10.04
N GLY A 15 14.12 12.00 11.08
CA GLY A 15 14.77 12.28 12.35
C GLY A 15 16.04 11.44 12.48
N ALA A 16 16.95 11.48 11.50
CA ALA A 16 18.21 10.77 11.60
C ALA A 16 19.20 11.54 12.51
N VAL A 17 19.40 11.04 13.73
CA VAL A 17 20.55 11.40 14.57
C VAL A 17 21.78 10.72 13.98
N THR A 18 22.74 11.50 13.46
CA THR A 18 23.97 10.97 12.84
C THR A 18 24.95 10.48 13.91
N ILE A 19 25.21 9.17 13.95
CA ILE A 19 26.37 8.61 14.65
C ILE A 19 27.46 8.31 13.60
N PRO A 20 28.68 8.87 13.70
CA PRO A 20 29.75 8.57 12.76
C PRO A 20 30.22 7.12 12.90
N GLY A 21 30.05 6.30 11.86
CA GLY A 21 30.61 4.94 11.78
C GLY A 21 29.69 3.82 11.29
N ALA A 22 28.46 4.09 10.88
CA ALA A 22 27.58 3.07 10.31
C ALA A 22 27.90 2.81 8.82
N VAL A 23 27.99 1.53 8.47
CA VAL A 23 28.22 0.98 7.14
C VAL A 23 26.97 1.22 6.26
N LEU A 24 27.16 1.62 5.00
CA LEU A 24 26.12 1.84 3.97
C LEU A 24 25.19 0.60 3.86
N ASP A 25 23.89 0.62 3.56
CA ASP A 25 22.87 1.59 3.17
C ASP A 25 21.59 0.73 3.03
N GLY A 26 20.55 0.89 3.86
CA GLY A 26 19.55 -0.19 3.97
C GLY A 26 18.24 0.03 4.73
N THR A 27 17.94 1.22 5.27
CA THR A 27 16.61 1.55 5.82
C THR A 27 15.74 2.23 4.76
N SER A 28 15.63 1.62 3.58
CA SER A 28 14.57 2.01 2.67
C SER A 28 13.25 1.44 3.20
N PRO A 29 12.16 2.22 3.27
CA PRO A 29 10.85 1.64 3.49
C PRO A 29 10.57 0.56 2.44
N SER A 30 10.45 -0.69 2.88
CA SER A 30 10.11 -1.82 2.02
C SER A 30 8.60 -1.95 1.93
N LEU A 31 7.96 -1.00 1.24
CA LEU A 31 6.54 -1.13 0.91
C LEU A 31 6.41 -2.10 -0.27
N VAL A 32 5.64 -3.18 -0.05
CA VAL A 32 5.41 -4.20 -1.06
C VAL A 32 3.91 -4.45 -1.24
N ILE A 33 3.55 -4.95 -2.41
CA ILE A 33 2.27 -5.64 -2.61
C ILE A 33 2.44 -7.03 -2.00
N ALA A 34 1.78 -7.27 -0.86
CA ALA A 34 1.84 -8.54 -0.15
C ALA A 34 0.87 -9.57 -0.74
N GLU A 35 -0.28 -9.10 -1.22
CA GLU A 35 -1.31 -9.94 -1.82
C GLU A 35 -2.08 -9.17 -2.89
N PHE A 36 -2.51 -9.89 -3.92
CA PHE A 36 -3.29 -9.33 -5.01
C PHE A 36 -4.21 -10.41 -5.60
N TYR A 37 -5.49 -10.08 -5.78
CA TYR A 37 -6.50 -10.96 -6.34
C TYR A 37 -7.23 -10.28 -7.51
N PRO A 38 -6.83 -10.50 -8.77
CA PRO A 38 -7.34 -9.81 -9.96
C PRO A 38 -8.72 -10.31 -10.43
N CYS A 39 -9.74 -10.31 -9.56
CA CYS A 39 -11.08 -10.72 -9.95
C CYS A 39 -12.00 -9.51 -10.11
N ALA A 40 -12.02 -8.93 -11.31
CA ALA A 40 -12.92 -7.82 -11.64
C ALA A 40 -14.41 -8.20 -11.61
N ALA A 41 -14.76 -9.49 -11.61
CA ALA A 41 -16.15 -9.92 -11.49
C ALA A 41 -16.73 -9.44 -10.16
N ASN A 42 -17.84 -8.70 -10.21
CA ASN A 42 -18.55 -8.16 -9.05
C ASN A 42 -17.71 -7.26 -8.11
N GLY A 43 -16.59 -6.69 -8.59
CA GLY A 43 -15.69 -5.88 -7.76
C GLY A 43 -14.98 -6.69 -6.67
N ASP A 44 -14.83 -8.01 -6.86
CA ASP A 44 -14.19 -8.89 -5.88
C ASP A 44 -12.67 -8.72 -5.83
N GLU A 45 -12.11 -7.83 -6.64
CA GLU A 45 -10.70 -7.51 -6.65
C GLU A 45 -10.25 -6.92 -5.31
N TYR A 46 -9.06 -7.32 -4.88
CA TYR A 46 -8.41 -6.71 -3.74
C TYR A 46 -6.89 -6.69 -3.86
N LEU A 47 -6.30 -5.78 -3.10
CA LEU A 47 -4.87 -5.59 -2.94
C LEU A 47 -4.54 -5.42 -1.46
N VAL A 48 -3.42 -6.02 -1.03
CA VAL A 48 -2.86 -5.79 0.30
C VAL A 48 -1.46 -5.20 0.16
N LEU A 49 -1.26 -4.00 0.70
CA LEU A 49 0.06 -3.41 0.87
C LEU A 49 0.62 -3.80 2.23
N SER A 50 1.94 -4.01 2.31
CA SER A 50 2.62 -4.30 3.56
C SER A 50 3.89 -3.47 3.65
N ASN A 51 4.09 -2.80 4.79
CA ASN A 51 5.36 -2.20 5.12
C ASN A 51 6.24 -3.23 5.84
N ARG A 52 7.17 -3.82 5.09
CA ARG A 52 8.16 -4.78 5.61
C ARG A 52 9.47 -4.10 6.05
N GLY A 53 9.54 -2.77 5.94
CA GLY A 53 10.67 -1.98 6.40
C GLY A 53 10.63 -1.73 7.91
N SER A 54 11.67 -1.06 8.40
CA SER A 54 11.79 -0.65 9.81
C SER A 54 11.35 0.79 10.08
N GLU A 55 10.90 1.52 9.06
CA GLU A 55 10.45 2.92 9.16
C GLU A 55 8.99 3.06 8.73
N ALA A 56 8.29 4.08 9.23
CA ALA A 56 6.93 4.37 8.82
C ALA A 56 6.90 4.92 7.37
N VAL A 57 5.88 4.51 6.61
CA VAL A 57 5.68 4.95 5.22
C VAL A 57 4.50 5.92 5.16
N ASN A 58 4.75 7.15 4.75
CA ASN A 58 3.70 8.11 4.42
C ASN A 58 3.22 7.87 2.98
N LEU A 59 1.93 7.53 2.83
CA LEU A 59 1.30 7.26 1.54
C LEU A 59 0.74 8.52 0.87
N PHE A 60 0.87 9.71 1.47
CA PHE A 60 0.36 10.94 0.87
C PHE A 60 0.87 11.11 -0.57
N ASN A 61 -0.06 11.29 -1.51
CA ASN A 61 0.21 11.46 -2.94
C ASN A 61 0.82 10.23 -3.64
N TRP A 62 0.79 9.05 -3.02
CA TRP A 62 1.13 7.80 -3.70
C TRP A 62 -0.05 7.30 -4.52
N SER A 63 0.23 6.45 -5.50
CA SER A 63 -0.80 5.71 -6.22
C SER A 63 -0.38 4.28 -6.51
N VAL A 64 -1.37 3.38 -6.52
CA VAL A 64 -1.23 2.04 -7.11
C VAL A 64 -2.08 1.97 -8.36
N SER A 65 -1.48 1.54 -9.47
CA SER A 65 -2.15 1.40 -10.76
C SER A 65 -1.72 0.10 -11.44
N ASP A 66 -2.64 -0.51 -12.17
CA ASP A 66 -2.44 -1.67 -13.03
C ASP A 66 -2.23 -1.29 -14.52
N GLY A 67 -2.30 0.00 -14.82
CA GLY A 67 -2.24 0.58 -16.16
C GLY A 67 -3.61 0.97 -16.75
N GLU A 68 -4.71 0.50 -16.17
CA GLU A 68 -6.09 0.79 -16.60
C GLU A 68 -6.79 1.69 -15.57
N GLY A 69 -6.62 1.41 -14.28
CA GLY A 69 -7.16 2.18 -13.15
C GLY A 69 -6.08 2.57 -12.14
N ALA A 70 -6.42 3.45 -11.19
CA ALA A 70 -5.50 3.84 -10.12
C ALA A 70 -6.20 4.21 -8.81
N ILE A 71 -5.72 3.64 -7.69
CA ILE A 71 -6.02 4.16 -6.35
C ILE A 71 -5.02 5.28 -6.05
N ARG A 72 -5.54 6.46 -5.67
CA ARG A 72 -4.74 7.58 -5.18
C ARG A 72 -4.90 7.74 -3.67
N PHE A 73 -3.80 7.76 -2.95
CA PHE A 73 -3.79 7.97 -1.52
C PHE A 73 -3.72 9.48 -1.21
N LEU A 74 -4.76 9.99 -0.57
CA LEU A 74 -4.80 11.39 -0.09
C LEU A 74 -4.12 11.58 1.27
N GLY A 75 -3.53 10.51 1.81
CA GLY A 75 -2.88 10.46 3.11
C GLY A 75 -2.85 9.03 3.64
N GLY A 76 -2.30 8.87 4.85
CA GLY A 76 -2.16 7.57 5.50
C GLY A 76 -0.71 7.26 5.83
N VAL A 77 -0.49 6.56 6.94
CA VAL A 77 0.83 6.12 7.37
C VAL A 77 0.77 4.63 7.68
N LEU A 78 1.66 3.84 7.07
CA LEU A 78 1.87 2.44 7.42
C LEU A 78 3.11 2.33 8.31
N LEU A 79 2.91 1.97 9.58
CA LEU A 79 4.01 1.67 10.49
C LEU A 79 4.70 0.36 10.10
N PRO A 80 5.94 0.10 10.58
CA PRO A 80 6.62 -1.16 10.38
C PRO A 80 5.75 -2.36 10.76
N GLY A 81 5.66 -3.34 9.84
CA GLY A 81 4.87 -4.56 10.01
C GLY A 81 3.36 -4.40 9.76
N GLN A 82 2.85 -3.18 9.53
CA GLN A 82 1.43 -2.98 9.21
C GLN A 82 1.11 -3.36 7.76
N THR A 83 -0.14 -3.79 7.58
CA THR A 83 -0.77 -4.03 6.28
C THR A 83 -1.90 -3.03 6.05
N LEU A 84 -2.22 -2.80 4.78
CA LEU A 84 -3.38 -2.05 4.34
C LEU A 84 -4.06 -2.83 3.22
N SER A 85 -5.26 -3.34 3.50
CA SER A 85 -6.11 -4.06 2.56
C SER A 85 -7.11 -3.11 1.90
N MET A 86 -7.29 -3.27 0.59
CA MET A 86 -8.19 -2.46 -0.23
C MET A 86 -9.01 -3.38 -1.12
N SER A 87 -10.33 -3.18 -1.16
CA SER A 87 -11.24 -3.91 -2.06
C SER A 87 -12.44 -3.03 -2.43
N GLU A 88 -13.01 -3.21 -3.62
CA GLU A 88 -14.30 -2.57 -3.96
C GLU A 88 -15.47 -3.27 -3.26
N ASN A 89 -15.43 -4.61 -3.19
CA ASN A 89 -16.48 -5.41 -2.58
C ASN A 89 -16.12 -5.85 -1.16
N ALA A 90 -16.36 -4.95 -0.20
CA ALA A 90 -16.11 -5.21 1.22
C ALA A 90 -16.84 -6.45 1.76
N SER A 91 -18.03 -6.78 1.24
CA SER A 91 -18.79 -7.95 1.70
C SER A 91 -18.16 -9.26 1.22
N SER A 92 -17.72 -9.29 -0.04
CA SER A 92 -17.01 -10.43 -0.62
C SER A 92 -15.68 -10.65 0.09
N TYR A 93 -14.90 -9.59 0.30
CA TYR A 93 -13.66 -9.64 1.09
C TYR A 93 -13.91 -10.17 2.52
N ALA A 94 -14.92 -9.63 3.21
CA ALA A 94 -15.26 -10.08 4.57
C ALA A 94 -15.74 -11.53 4.64
N SER A 95 -16.34 -12.06 3.57
CA SER A 95 -16.72 -13.47 3.52
C SER A 95 -15.53 -14.44 3.53
N VAL A 96 -14.37 -13.99 3.02
CA VAL A 96 -13.13 -14.77 2.98
C VAL A 96 -12.30 -14.55 4.24
N TYR A 97 -12.14 -13.30 4.67
CA TYR A 97 -11.22 -12.93 5.75
C TYR A 97 -11.88 -12.78 7.13
N GLY A 98 -13.21 -12.84 7.20
CA GLY A 98 -13.97 -12.65 8.44
C GLY A 98 -14.02 -11.20 8.95
N MET A 99 -13.50 -10.24 8.18
CA MET A 99 -13.48 -8.81 8.49
C MET A 99 -13.51 -7.97 7.19
N PRO A 100 -14.08 -6.76 7.20
CA PRO A 100 -14.01 -5.86 6.06
C PRO A 100 -12.56 -5.45 5.74
N PRO A 101 -12.27 -4.99 4.50
CA PRO A 101 -10.98 -4.41 4.19
C PRO A 101 -10.76 -3.10 4.96
N ASP A 102 -9.51 -2.67 5.09
CA ASP A 102 -9.17 -1.39 5.72
C ASP A 102 -9.71 -0.19 4.93
N ILE A 103 -9.76 -0.32 3.60
CA ILE A 103 -10.32 0.68 2.68
C ILE A 103 -11.27 -0.01 1.70
N THR A 104 -12.52 0.47 1.67
CA THR A 104 -13.42 0.19 0.56
C THR A 104 -13.16 1.19 -0.56
N VAL A 105 -12.77 0.71 -1.73
CA VAL A 105 -12.52 1.54 -2.91
C VAL A 105 -13.82 1.66 -3.72
N VAL A 106 -14.04 2.80 -4.36
CA VAL A 106 -15.17 3.00 -5.27
C VAL A 106 -14.59 3.34 -6.64
N ASP A 107 -15.09 2.67 -7.68
CA ASP A 107 -14.74 2.90 -9.07
C ASP A 107 -13.24 2.74 -9.39
N TRP A 108 -12.60 1.68 -8.88
CA TRP A 108 -11.19 1.34 -9.16
C TRP A 108 -10.94 1.10 -10.65
N MET A 109 -11.97 0.69 -11.38
CA MET A 109 -11.97 0.37 -12.82
C MET A 109 -12.43 1.51 -13.76
N SER A 110 -12.74 2.71 -13.24
CA SER A 110 -13.30 3.81 -14.06
C SER A 110 -12.26 4.84 -14.53
#